data_AF-A0AAN7FJT6-F1
#
_entry.id   AF-A0AAN7FJT6-F1
#
_cell.length_a   1.000
_cell.length_b   1.000
_cell.length_c   1.000
_cell.angle_alpha   90.00
_cell.angle_beta   90.00
_cell.angle_gamma   90.00
#
_symmetry.space_group_name_H-M   'P 1'
#
loop_
_entity.id
_entity.type
_entity.pdbx_description
1 polymer ?
#
loop_
_entity_poly.entity_id
_entity_poly.type
_entity_poly.pdbx_seq_one_letter_code
_entity_poly.pdbx_strand_id
1 'polypeptide(L)'
;MTTSAEANETAESLEKEMKEMKQYIDELDKRITTLQSTAFTLANYFFVFQGVIITIICNSSRVVLRASHRWFPFTLSILAVVLNLSALINIGLKYFQAKAQQTKFLYLYNRKEQRRKCLQQHVSPPESPDDLYRDRIKEFEPYLFLGISTIFFVAFTAVVLTGCWKFLNTEGEIGHNLPNNDKCARLCGNTNCISICTEN
;
A
#
# COMPACT_ATOMS: atom_id res chain seq x y z
N MET A 1 -18.79 55.04 11.30
CA MET A 1 -20.04 54.27 11.27
C MET A 1 -20.06 53.50 9.96
N THR A 2 -19.68 52.22 9.96
CA THR A 2 -19.94 51.35 8.81
C THR A 2 -21.44 51.19 8.68
N THR A 3 -21.97 51.42 7.48
CA THR A 3 -23.41 51.36 7.23
C THR A 3 -23.87 49.90 7.24
N SER A 4 -25.10 49.64 7.71
CA SER A 4 -25.67 48.28 7.75
C SER A 4 -25.71 47.59 6.37
N ALA A 5 -25.68 48.38 5.30
CA ALA A 5 -25.56 47.90 3.92
C ALA A 5 -24.17 47.27 3.63
N GLU A 6 -23.08 47.93 4.03
CA GLU A 6 -21.70 47.42 3.84
C GLU A 6 -21.45 46.11 4.62
N ALA A 7 -22.04 45.98 5.82
CA ALA A 7 -21.95 44.76 6.62
C ALA A 7 -22.72 43.57 5.99
N ASN A 8 -23.83 43.83 5.31
CA ASN A 8 -24.58 42.81 4.59
C ASN A 8 -23.86 42.37 3.30
N GLU A 9 -23.32 43.31 2.52
CA GLU A 9 -22.59 43.01 1.29
C GLU A 9 -21.32 42.17 1.55
N THR A 10 -20.61 42.47 2.64
CA THR A 10 -19.46 41.69 3.10
C THR A 10 -19.85 40.28 3.59
N ALA A 11 -21.04 40.10 4.17
CA ALA A 11 -21.53 38.78 4.58
C ALA A 11 -21.93 37.91 3.37
N GLU A 12 -22.58 38.49 2.36
CA GLU A 12 -22.98 37.78 1.13
C GLU A 12 -21.76 37.35 0.29
N SER A 13 -20.77 38.22 0.13
CA SER A 13 -19.52 37.87 -0.56
C SER A 13 -18.74 36.77 0.16
N LEU A 14 -18.66 36.83 1.50
CA LEU A 14 -18.04 35.78 2.32
C LEU A 14 -18.77 34.42 2.15
N GLU A 15 -20.11 34.44 2.11
CA GLU A 15 -20.90 33.22 1.90
C GLU A 15 -20.63 32.58 0.53
N LYS A 16 -20.52 33.39 -0.52
CA LYS A 16 -20.19 32.92 -1.87
C LYS A 16 -18.81 32.25 -1.90
N GLU A 17 -17.79 32.91 -1.34
CA GLU A 17 -16.44 32.35 -1.27
C GLU A 17 -16.37 31.07 -0.42
N MET A 18 -17.14 30.99 0.67
CA MET A 18 -17.24 29.78 1.49
C MET A 18 -17.88 28.61 0.72
N LYS A 19 -18.89 28.90 -0.10
CA LYS A 19 -19.55 27.89 -0.94
C LYS A 19 -18.59 27.33 -2.00
N GLU A 20 -17.81 28.19 -2.63
CA GLU A 20 -16.75 27.79 -3.59
C GLU A 20 -15.67 26.94 -2.91
N MET A 21 -15.18 27.34 -1.73
CA MET A 21 -14.22 26.55 -0.96
C MET A 21 -14.79 25.18 -0.55
N LYS A 22 -16.05 25.13 -0.13
CA LYS A 22 -16.71 23.88 0.25
C LYS A 22 -16.80 22.91 -0.93
N GLN A 23 -17.11 23.41 -2.13
CA GLN A 23 -17.09 22.60 -3.35
C GLN A 23 -15.69 22.06 -3.65
N TYR A 24 -14.65 22.89 -3.48
CA TYR A 24 -13.27 22.44 -3.69
C TYR A 24 -12.82 21.39 -2.66
N ILE A 25 -13.22 21.54 -1.39
CA ILE A 25 -12.95 20.55 -0.33
C ILE A 25 -13.62 19.21 -0.64
N ASP A 26 -14.88 19.24 -1.08
CA ASP A 26 -15.63 18.02 -1.46
C ASP A 26 -14.99 17.31 -2.67
N GLU A 27 -14.52 18.07 -3.66
CA GLU A 27 -13.77 17.53 -4.80
C GLU A 27 -12.44 16.89 -4.36
N LEU A 28 -11.70 17.52 -3.43
CA LEU A 28 -10.49 16.93 -2.87
C LEU A 28 -10.78 15.66 -2.07
N ASP A 29 -11.88 15.62 -1.32
CA ASP A 29 -12.28 14.44 -0.55
C ASP A 29 -12.55 13.25 -1.48
N LYS A 30 -13.30 13.47 -2.56
CA LYS A 30 -13.53 12.45 -3.60
C LYS A 30 -12.24 11.94 -4.20
N ARG A 31 -11.29 12.83 -4.50
CA ARG A 31 -9.97 12.44 -5.03
C ARG A 31 -9.22 11.58 -4.03
N ILE A 32 -9.17 12.00 -2.77
CA ILE A 32 -8.52 11.29 -1.68
C ILE A 32 -9.12 9.89 -1.51
N THR A 33 -10.45 9.77 -1.45
CA THR A 33 -11.13 8.48 -1.34
C THR A 33 -10.85 7.58 -2.55
N THR A 34 -10.83 8.15 -3.76
CA THR A 34 -10.50 7.41 -4.99
C THR A 34 -9.06 6.92 -5.00
N LEU A 35 -8.12 7.74 -4.53
CA LEU A 35 -6.72 7.33 -4.39
C LEU A 35 -6.56 6.22 -3.35
N GLN A 36 -7.27 6.33 -2.22
CA GLN A 36 -7.28 5.33 -1.17
C GLN A 36 -7.86 4.00 -1.66
N SER A 37 -8.99 4.01 -2.37
CA SER A 37 -9.59 2.79 -2.93
C SER A 37 -8.65 2.14 -3.96
N THR A 38 -8.02 2.94 -4.83
CA THR A 38 -7.03 2.44 -5.79
C THR A 38 -5.85 1.77 -5.09
N ALA A 39 -5.34 2.37 -4.01
CA ALA A 39 -4.25 1.79 -3.22
C ALA A 39 -4.66 0.45 -2.58
N PHE A 40 -5.87 0.34 -2.05
CA PHE A 40 -6.38 -0.92 -1.50
C PHE A 40 -6.55 -2.00 -2.57
N THR A 41 -7.08 -1.64 -3.74
CA THR A 41 -7.19 -2.57 -4.88
C THR A 41 -5.83 -3.10 -5.28
N LEU A 42 -4.81 -2.23 -5.37
CA LEU A 42 -3.45 -2.62 -5.70
C LEU A 42 -2.85 -3.56 -4.64
N ALA A 43 -3.04 -3.24 -3.35
CA ALA A 43 -2.60 -4.11 -2.26
C ALA A 43 -3.27 -5.49 -2.30
N ASN A 44 -4.58 -5.54 -2.58
CA ASN A 44 -5.30 -6.81 -2.73
C ASN A 44 -4.74 -7.65 -3.88
N TYR A 45 -4.48 -7.04 -5.04
CA TYR A 45 -3.85 -7.76 -6.16
C TYR A 45 -2.47 -8.30 -5.79
N PHE A 46 -1.66 -7.53 -5.08
CA PHE A 46 -0.36 -7.98 -4.61
C PHE A 46 -0.48 -9.21 -3.69
N PHE A 47 -1.35 -9.18 -2.68
CA PHE A 47 -1.53 -10.31 -1.76
C PHE A 47 -2.03 -11.55 -2.47
N VAL A 48 -2.98 -11.40 -3.40
CA VAL A 48 -3.49 -12.53 -4.20
C VAL A 48 -2.37 -13.10 -5.07
N PHE A 49 -1.62 -12.25 -5.78
CA PHE A 49 -0.53 -12.70 -6.66
C PHE A 49 0.57 -13.45 -5.89
N GLN A 50 1.02 -12.89 -4.77
CA GLN A 50 2.02 -13.53 -3.91
C GLN A 50 1.47 -14.80 -3.25
N GLY A 51 0.19 -14.81 -2.87
CA GLY A 51 -0.49 -16.01 -2.36
C GLY A 51 -0.50 -17.14 -3.38
N VAL A 52 -0.82 -16.86 -4.64
CA VAL A 52 -0.76 -17.84 -5.73
C VAL A 52 0.66 -18.39 -5.91
N ILE A 53 1.70 -17.55 -5.85
CA ILE A 53 3.10 -18.00 -5.91
C ILE A 53 3.41 -18.96 -4.76
N ILE A 54 3.01 -18.63 -3.53
CA ILE A 54 3.17 -19.51 -2.37
C ILE A 54 2.46 -20.84 -2.62
N THR A 55 1.19 -20.82 -3.04
CA THR A 55 0.39 -22.02 -3.28
C THR A 55 1.01 -22.91 -4.35
N ILE A 56 1.49 -22.34 -5.46
CA ILE A 56 2.19 -23.10 -6.51
C ILE A 56 3.42 -23.76 -5.93
N ILE A 57 4.21 -23.06 -5.12
CA ILE A 57 5.46 -23.59 -4.56
C ILE A 57 5.19 -24.67 -3.50
N CYS A 58 4.19 -24.48 -2.64
CA CYS A 58 3.81 -25.46 -1.61
C CYS A 58 3.16 -26.72 -2.19
N ASN A 59 2.41 -26.62 -3.30
CA ASN A 59 1.73 -27.76 -3.92
C ASN A 59 2.50 -28.38 -5.09
N SER A 60 3.54 -27.74 -5.61
CA SER A 60 4.35 -28.30 -6.69
C SER A 60 5.16 -29.47 -6.16
N SER A 61 4.70 -30.69 -6.41
CA SER A 61 5.53 -31.89 -6.35
C SER A 61 6.74 -31.72 -7.29
N ARG A 62 7.90 -32.28 -6.93
CA ARG A 62 9.23 -32.15 -7.58
C ARG A 62 9.28 -32.30 -9.12
N VAL A 63 8.20 -32.73 -9.77
CA VAL A 63 8.08 -33.01 -11.21
C VAL A 63 7.86 -31.73 -12.04
N VAL A 64 7.20 -30.69 -11.51
CA VAL A 64 6.77 -29.52 -12.31
C VAL A 64 7.79 -28.36 -12.29
N LEU A 65 8.44 -28.10 -11.15
CA LEU A 65 9.54 -27.12 -11.09
C LEU A 65 10.89 -27.83 -11.09
N ARG A 66 11.43 -28.05 -12.30
CA ARG A 66 12.85 -28.38 -12.48
C ARG A 66 13.68 -27.35 -11.72
N ALA A 67 14.71 -27.78 -10.98
CA ALA A 67 15.57 -26.88 -10.19
C ALA A 67 16.14 -25.70 -11.02
N SER A 68 16.27 -25.88 -12.35
CA SER A 68 16.67 -24.83 -13.30
C SER A 68 15.64 -23.71 -13.51
N HIS A 69 14.36 -23.88 -13.18
CA HIS A 69 13.32 -22.86 -13.34
C HIS A 69 12.86 -22.27 -12.00
N ARG A 70 13.54 -22.58 -10.89
CA ARG A 70 13.26 -22.03 -9.54
C ARG A 70 13.39 -20.51 -9.45
N TRP A 71 14.21 -19.89 -10.31
CA TRP A 71 14.37 -18.43 -10.36
C TRP A 71 13.15 -17.70 -10.92
N PHE A 72 12.26 -18.38 -11.64
CA PHE A 72 11.13 -17.76 -12.32
C PHE A 72 10.08 -17.19 -11.34
N PRO A 73 9.56 -17.95 -10.35
CA PRO A 73 8.65 -17.36 -9.35
C PRO A 73 9.33 -16.30 -8.49
N PHE A 74 10.63 -16.42 -8.25
CA PHE A 74 11.43 -15.43 -7.50
C PHE A 74 11.49 -14.09 -8.24
N THR A 75 11.85 -14.12 -9.52
CA THR A 75 11.91 -12.92 -10.37
C THR A 75 10.53 -12.29 -10.55
N LEU A 76 9.48 -13.10 -10.72
CA LEU A 76 8.09 -12.61 -10.78
C LEU A 76 7.65 -11.96 -9.46
N SER A 77 8.00 -12.54 -8.31
CA SER A 77 7.68 -11.97 -6.99
C SER A 77 8.37 -10.61 -6.81
N ILE A 78 9.66 -10.51 -7.11
CA ILE A 78 10.41 -9.24 -7.03
C ILE A 78 9.82 -8.21 -7.99
N LEU A 79 9.50 -8.60 -9.22
CA LEU A 79 8.91 -7.70 -10.20
C LEU A 79 7.56 -7.16 -9.71
N ALA A 80 6.72 -8.03 -9.15
CA ALA A 80 5.45 -7.62 -8.56
C ALA A 80 5.65 -6.61 -7.42
N VAL A 81 6.61 -6.82 -6.52
CA VAL A 81 6.91 -5.86 -5.44
C VAL A 81 7.33 -4.52 -6.00
N VAL A 82 8.27 -4.50 -6.96
CA VAL A 82 8.78 -3.25 -7.53
C VAL A 82 7.65 -2.46 -8.20
N LEU A 83 6.79 -3.11 -8.98
CA LEU A 83 5.67 -2.45 -9.65
C LEU A 83 4.63 -1.93 -8.64
N ASN A 84 4.24 -2.76 -7.66
CA ASN A 84 3.27 -2.37 -6.64
C ASN A 84 3.80 -1.24 -5.77
N LEU A 85 5.07 -1.30 -5.37
CA LEU A 85 5.70 -0.28 -4.54
C LEU A 85 5.84 1.05 -5.30
N SER A 86 6.26 1.00 -6.57
CA SER A 86 6.36 2.19 -7.41
C SER A 86 5.01 2.89 -7.60
N ALA A 87 3.96 2.11 -7.86
CA ALA A 87 2.61 2.64 -7.95
C ALA A 87 2.11 3.21 -6.61
N LEU A 88 2.39 2.52 -5.50
CA LEU A 88 2.00 2.98 -4.16
C LEU A 88 2.71 4.28 -3.75
N ILE A 89 4.00 4.43 -4.07
CA ILE A 89 4.76 5.67 -3.85
C ILE A 89 4.14 6.81 -4.66
N ASN A 90 3.86 6.60 -5.94
CA ASN A 90 3.24 7.62 -6.79
C ASN A 90 1.84 8.03 -6.29
N ILE A 91 1.02 7.07 -5.87
CA ILE A 91 -0.30 7.34 -5.29
C ILE A 91 -0.15 8.07 -3.95
N GLY A 92 0.79 7.64 -3.10
CA GLY A 92 1.06 8.25 -1.80
C GLY A 92 1.50 9.71 -1.89
N LEU A 93 2.37 10.04 -2.86
CA LEU A 93 2.77 11.43 -3.12
C LEU A 93 1.61 12.31 -3.57
N LYS A 94 0.76 11.80 -4.48
CA LYS A 94 -0.45 12.53 -4.93
C LYS A 94 -1.46 12.69 -3.79
N TYR A 95 -1.63 11.67 -2.96
CA TYR A 95 -2.46 11.69 -1.76
C TYR A 95 -1.97 12.76 -0.78
N PHE A 96 -0.66 12.83 -0.54
CA PHE A 96 -0.05 13.85 0.33
C PHE A 96 -0.36 15.26 -0.15
N GLN A 97 -0.13 15.53 -1.43
CA GLN A 97 -0.39 16.84 -2.03
C GLN A 97 -1.88 17.22 -1.92
N ALA A 98 -2.79 16.28 -2.22
CA ALA A 98 -4.24 16.51 -2.11
C ALA A 98 -4.68 16.77 -0.66
N LYS A 99 -4.19 15.99 0.30
CA LYS A 99 -4.54 16.13 1.73
C LYS A 99 -3.96 17.42 2.34
N ALA A 100 -2.76 17.81 1.93
CA ALA A 100 -2.15 19.08 2.34
C ALA A 100 -2.97 20.28 1.83
N GLN A 101 -3.43 20.24 0.58
CA GLN A 101 -4.35 21.24 0.06
C GLN A 101 -5.67 21.24 0.83
N GLN A 102 -6.28 20.07 1.03
CA GLN A 102 -7.57 19.94 1.73
C GLN A 102 -7.51 20.54 3.13
N THR A 103 -6.43 20.25 3.88
CA THR A 103 -6.24 20.78 5.24
C THR A 103 -6.18 22.30 5.26
N LYS A 104 -5.46 22.91 4.31
CA LYS A 104 -5.38 24.38 4.17
C LYS A 104 -6.75 24.99 3.87
N PHE A 105 -7.49 24.41 2.92
CA PHE A 105 -8.83 24.90 2.56
C PHE A 105 -9.83 24.71 3.71
N LEU A 106 -9.77 23.58 4.42
CA LEU A 106 -10.63 23.33 5.57
C LEU A 106 -10.36 24.33 6.71
N TYR A 107 -9.09 24.65 6.97
CA TYR A 107 -8.71 25.68 7.93
C TYR A 107 -9.24 27.06 7.53
N LEU A 108 -9.04 27.47 6.27
CA LEU A 108 -9.54 28.74 5.76
C LEU A 108 -11.07 28.83 5.82
N TYR A 109 -11.75 27.73 5.47
CA TYR A 109 -13.20 27.61 5.55
C TYR A 109 -13.68 27.79 7.00
N ASN A 110 -13.11 27.06 7.97
CA ASN A 110 -13.47 27.16 9.38
C ASN A 110 -13.22 28.57 9.93
N ARG A 111 -12.12 29.22 9.51
CA ARG A 111 -11.79 30.59 9.89
C ARG A 111 -12.81 31.59 9.33
N LYS A 112 -13.23 31.44 8.07
CA LYS A 112 -14.29 32.27 7.48
C LYS A 112 -15.64 32.02 8.15
N GLU A 113 -15.95 30.77 8.47
CA GLU A 113 -17.17 30.42 9.20
C GLU A 113 -17.21 31.07 10.59
N GLN A 114 -16.08 31.05 11.32
CA GLN A 114 -15.96 31.77 12.59
C GLN A 114 -16.16 33.28 12.42
N ARG A 115 -15.53 33.91 11.41
CA ARG A 115 -15.73 35.34 11.13
C ARG A 115 -17.18 35.67 10.83
N ARG A 116 -17.89 34.83 10.07
CA ARG A 116 -19.33 34.98 9.81
C ARG A 116 -20.15 34.97 11.12
N LYS A 117 -19.88 34.01 12.01
CA LYS A 117 -20.55 33.91 13.31
C LYS A 117 -20.27 35.14 14.19
N CYS A 118 -19.03 35.60 14.23
CA CYS A 118 -18.60 36.82 14.91
C CYS A 118 -19.27 38.09 14.36
N LEU A 119 -19.38 38.23 13.03
CA LEU A 119 -20.09 39.34 12.37
C LEU A 119 -21.58 39.35 12.73
N GLN A 120 -22.23 38.18 12.80
CA GLN A 120 -23.62 38.07 13.25
C GLN A 120 -23.80 38.35 14.75
N GLN A 121 -22.83 38.03 15.59
CA GLN A 121 -22.90 38.21 17.04
C GLN A 121 -22.27 39.52 17.55
N HIS A 122 -21.65 40.34 16.69
CA HIS A 122 -20.86 41.52 17.07
C HIS A 122 -19.73 41.21 18.09
N VAL A 123 -19.10 40.03 17.99
CA VAL A 123 -18.02 39.59 18.90
C VAL A 123 -16.68 39.50 18.14
N SER A 124 -15.59 39.97 18.75
CA SER A 124 -14.25 39.87 18.14
C SER A 124 -13.78 38.40 18.02
N PRO A 125 -13.13 38.02 16.91
CA PRO A 125 -12.69 36.64 16.71
C PRO A 125 -11.53 36.27 17.65
N PRO A 126 -11.50 35.03 18.18
CA PRO A 126 -10.40 34.56 19.00
C PRO A 126 -9.13 34.39 18.16
N GLU A 127 -8.00 34.86 18.70
CA GLU A 127 -6.67 34.67 18.14
C GLU A 127 -6.14 33.31 18.60
N SER A 128 -5.85 32.38 17.68
CA SER A 128 -5.41 31.02 17.99
C SER A 128 -3.89 30.90 17.76
N PRO A 129 -3.07 30.67 18.81
CA PRO A 129 -1.63 30.42 18.70
C PRO A 129 -1.25 28.98 18.31
N ASP A 130 -2.22 28.06 18.19
CA ASP A 130 -1.98 26.60 18.09
C ASP A 130 -1.72 26.07 16.67
N ASP A 131 -1.73 26.95 15.66
CA ASP A 131 -1.73 26.53 14.25
C ASP A 131 -0.34 25.99 13.80
N LEU A 132 0.75 26.48 14.39
CA LEU A 132 2.12 26.12 13.95
C LEU A 132 2.55 24.71 14.40
N TYR A 133 2.13 24.27 15.59
CA TYR A 133 2.49 22.94 16.12
C TYR A 133 1.69 21.83 15.43
N ARG A 134 0.41 22.09 15.13
CA ARG A 134 -0.50 21.16 14.46
C ARG A 134 -0.09 20.90 13.00
N ASP A 135 0.45 21.90 12.32
CA ASP A 135 0.91 21.77 10.93
C ASP A 135 2.06 20.77 10.80
N ARG A 136 3.05 20.82 11.70
CA ARG A 136 4.22 19.93 11.65
C ARG A 136 3.87 18.45 11.90
N ILE A 137 2.92 18.17 12.80
CA ILE A 137 2.48 16.80 13.10
C ILE A 137 1.68 16.22 11.92
N LYS A 138 0.82 17.03 11.30
CA LYS A 138 0.02 16.61 10.14
C LYS A 138 0.86 16.34 8.90
N GLU A 139 2.01 16.99 8.77
CA GLU A 139 2.93 16.78 7.66
C GLU A 139 3.57 15.39 7.68
N PHE A 140 3.74 14.77 8.87
CA PHE A 140 4.42 13.48 9.06
C PHE A 140 3.53 12.24 8.89
N GLU A 141 2.23 12.36 9.19
CA GLU A 141 1.25 11.26 9.12
C GLU A 141 1.23 10.49 7.78
N PRO A 142 1.24 11.14 6.60
CA PRO A 142 1.22 10.44 5.31
C PRO A 142 2.55 9.76 4.96
N TYR A 143 3.69 10.28 5.43
CA TYR A 143 4.99 9.61 5.29
C TYR A 143 5.07 8.36 6.17
N LEU A 144 4.48 8.41 7.37
CA LEU A 144 4.32 7.26 8.25
C LEU A 144 3.51 6.15 7.58
N PHE A 145 2.37 6.48 6.98
CA PHE A 145 1.53 5.52 6.27
C PHE A 145 2.26 4.87 5.08
N LEU A 146 2.97 5.66 4.27
CA LEU A 146 3.74 5.15 3.14
C LEU A 146 4.91 4.27 3.61
N GLY A 147 5.58 4.68 4.68
CA GLY A 147 6.68 3.93 5.30
C GLY A 147 6.23 2.58 5.84
N ILE A 148 5.15 2.55 6.64
CA ILE A 148 4.56 1.31 7.18
C ILE A 148 4.14 0.39 6.04
N SER A 149 3.46 0.93 5.02
CA SER A 149 3.01 0.13 3.88
C SER A 149 4.22 -0.46 3.12
N THR A 150 5.27 0.31 2.89
CA THR A 150 6.51 -0.17 2.26
C THR A 150 7.15 -1.31 3.06
N ILE A 151 7.28 -1.13 4.37
CA ILE A 151 7.82 -2.16 5.28
C ILE A 151 6.98 -3.44 5.17
N PHE A 152 5.65 -3.32 5.16
CA PHE A 152 4.76 -4.47 5.09
C PHE A 152 4.92 -5.26 3.78
N PHE A 153 4.97 -4.58 2.63
CA PHE A 153 5.19 -5.24 1.33
C PHE A 153 6.56 -5.94 1.26
N VAL A 154 7.62 -5.28 1.73
CA VAL A 154 8.97 -5.85 1.74
C VAL A 154 9.05 -7.04 2.70
N ALA A 155 8.50 -6.91 3.91
CA ALA A 155 8.48 -7.97 4.90
C ALA A 155 7.70 -9.19 4.40
N PHE A 156 6.52 -8.97 3.82
CA PHE A 156 5.71 -10.05 3.25
C PHE A 156 6.45 -10.78 2.13
N THR A 157 7.12 -10.03 1.26
CA THR A 157 7.97 -10.62 0.22
C THR A 157 9.11 -11.43 0.81
N ALA A 158 9.81 -10.91 1.82
CA ALA A 158 10.88 -11.63 2.49
C ALA A 158 10.37 -12.95 3.09
N VAL A 159 9.17 -12.96 3.68
CA VAL A 159 8.52 -14.19 4.17
C VAL A 159 8.21 -15.16 3.03
N VAL A 160 7.67 -14.68 1.90
CA VAL A 160 7.46 -15.51 0.71
C VAL A 160 8.79 -16.12 0.26
N LEU A 161 9.83 -15.30 0.10
CA LEU A 161 11.13 -15.74 -0.40
C LEU A 161 11.84 -16.73 0.54
N THR A 162 11.81 -16.47 1.85
CA THR A 162 12.41 -17.36 2.86
C THR A 162 11.63 -18.65 3.04
N GLY A 163 10.29 -18.58 3.01
CA GLY A 163 9.43 -19.76 3.00
C GLY A 163 9.68 -20.63 1.78
N CYS A 164 9.80 -20.02 0.61
CA CYS A 164 10.20 -20.69 -0.62
C CYS A 164 11.57 -21.36 -0.43
N TRP A 165 12.60 -20.64 0.01
CA TRP A 165 13.94 -21.21 0.17
C TRP A 165 14.00 -22.37 1.17
N LYS A 166 13.28 -22.26 2.30
CA LYS A 166 13.31 -23.26 3.37
C LYS A 166 12.60 -24.56 2.98
N PHE A 167 11.37 -24.50 2.45
CA PHE A 167 10.67 -25.70 1.96
C PHE A 167 11.42 -26.37 0.81
N LEU A 168 12.08 -25.58 -0.02
CA LEU A 168 12.86 -26.07 -1.15
C LEU A 168 14.22 -26.70 -0.78
N ASN A 169 14.79 -26.34 0.39
CA ASN A 169 16.05 -26.90 0.92
C ASN A 169 15.85 -28.09 1.86
N THR A 170 14.81 -28.10 2.69
CA THR A 170 14.58 -29.21 3.64
C THR A 170 14.26 -30.54 2.93
N GLU A 171 13.73 -30.48 1.71
CA GLU A 171 13.55 -31.66 0.86
C GLU A 171 14.85 -32.17 0.18
N GLY A 172 15.94 -31.39 0.25
CA GLY A 172 17.26 -31.75 -0.26
C GLY A 172 18.06 -32.70 0.63
N GLU A 173 17.69 -32.89 1.90
CA GLU A 173 18.42 -33.80 2.80
C GLU A 173 18.02 -35.27 2.68
N ILE A 174 16.93 -35.61 1.98
CA ILE A 174 16.53 -37.03 1.76
C ILE A 174 17.07 -37.57 0.43
N GLY A 175 17.65 -36.72 -0.42
CA GLY A 175 18.19 -37.12 -1.71
C GLY A 175 19.62 -36.66 -1.87
N HIS A 176 20.59 -37.46 -1.42
CA HIS A 176 21.82 -37.81 -2.13
C HIS A 176 22.89 -38.32 -1.15
N ASN A 177 23.13 -39.64 -1.17
CA ASN A 177 24.46 -40.25 -1.13
C ASN A 177 24.31 -41.77 -1.29
N LEU A 178 23.94 -42.26 -2.48
CA LEU A 178 24.18 -43.67 -2.80
C LEU A 178 24.65 -43.83 -4.26
N PRO A 179 25.62 -44.74 -4.49
CA PRO A 179 26.50 -44.74 -5.64
C PRO A 179 25.76 -44.98 -6.96
N ASN A 180 26.22 -44.26 -7.99
CA ASN A 180 25.79 -44.40 -9.38
C ASN A 180 26.21 -45.78 -9.89
N ASN A 181 25.24 -46.65 -10.17
CA ASN A 181 25.51 -47.95 -10.78
C ASN A 181 24.60 -48.10 -12.00
N ASP A 182 25.21 -48.06 -13.17
CA ASP A 182 24.58 -47.75 -14.47
C ASP A 182 23.65 -48.86 -15.00
N LYS A 183 23.44 -49.94 -14.23
CA LYS A 183 22.70 -51.15 -14.63
C LYS A 183 21.34 -51.32 -13.94
N CYS A 184 20.89 -50.32 -13.18
CA CYS A 184 19.64 -50.40 -12.43
C CYS A 184 18.71 -49.24 -12.76
N ALA A 185 17.46 -49.54 -13.11
CA ALA A 185 16.40 -48.55 -13.21
C ALA A 185 15.68 -48.45 -11.85
N ARG A 186 15.47 -47.21 -11.35
CA ARG A 186 14.73 -46.98 -10.10
C ARG A 186 13.39 -46.29 -10.37
N LEU A 187 12.33 -46.85 -9.80
CA LEU A 187 11.00 -46.27 -9.76
C LEU A 187 10.67 -45.95 -8.30
N CYS A 188 10.50 -44.67 -7.98
CA CYS A 188 10.15 -44.22 -6.64
C CYS A 188 8.69 -43.74 -6.59
N GLY A 189 7.95 -44.24 -5.61
CA GLY A 189 6.62 -43.78 -5.25
C GLY A 189 6.59 -43.33 -3.79
N ASN A 190 6.43 -42.02 -3.60
CA ASN A 190 6.33 -41.36 -2.30
C ASN A 190 7.54 -41.63 -1.37
N THR A 191 7.45 -42.64 -0.48
CA THR A 191 8.53 -43.04 0.45
C THR A 191 9.21 -44.35 0.05
N ASN A 192 8.70 -45.06 -0.95
CA ASN A 192 9.19 -46.38 -1.32
C ASN A 192 9.83 -46.32 -2.70
N CYS A 193 11.10 -46.71 -2.77
CA CYS A 193 11.84 -46.82 -4.03
C CYS A 193 12.10 -48.29 -4.33
N ILE A 194 11.73 -48.72 -5.54
CA ILE A 194 12.03 -50.05 -6.05
C ILE A 194 13.17 -49.89 -7.07
N SER A 195 14.25 -50.63 -6.88
CA SER A 195 15.34 -50.75 -7.84
C SER A 195 15.22 -52.06 -8.59
N ILE A 196 15.12 -51.99 -9.92
CA ILE A 196 15.16 -53.15 -10.80
C ILE A 196 16.53 -53.14 -11.47
N CYS A 197 17.37 -54.12 -11.12
CA CYS A 197 18.67 -54.34 -11.72
C CYS A 197 18.56 -55.54 -12.66
N THR A 198 19.19 -55.47 -13.83
CA THR A 198 19.33 -56.61 -14.73
C THR A 198 20.56 -57.41 -14.31
N GLU A 199 20.33 -58.64 -13.84
CA GLU A 199 21.39 -59.60 -13.52
C GLU A 199 21.86 -60.27 -14.81
N ASN A 200 23.18 -60.42 -14.97
CA ASN A 200 23.80 -61.04 -16.13
C ASN A 200 24.09 -62.51 -15.83
#